data_AF-A0A2K3KN03-F1
#
_entry.id   AF-A0A2K3KN03-F1
#
_cell.length_a   1.000
_cell.length_b   1.000
_cell.length_c   1.000
_cell.angle_alpha   90.00
_cell.angle_beta   90.00
_cell.angle_gamma   90.00
#
_symmetry.space_group_name_H-M   'P 1'
#
loop_
_entity.id
_entity.type
_entity.pdbx_description
1 polymer ?
#
loop_
_entity_poly.entity_id
_entity_poly.type
_entity_poly.pdbx_seq_one_letter_code
_entity_poly.pdbx_strand_id
1 'polypeptide(L)' 'MDAALIAGLNVLRIINEPTAAAIAYGLDKKATGECRVLIFDLGGGTFDVSLLSIDTPIFEVMATVGDTHL' A
#
# COMPACT_ATOMS: atom_id res chain seq x y z
N MET A 1 0.22 -3.66 16.36
CA MET A 1 0.04 -2.46 17.22
C MET A 1 0.90 -2.54 18.47
N ASP A 2 0.97 -3.70 19.12
CA ASP A 2 1.72 -3.89 20.38
C ASP A 2 3.20 -3.52 20.27
N ALA A 3 3.88 -3.84 19.17
CA ALA A 3 5.27 -3.44 18.94
C ALA A 3 5.47 -1.91 19.01
N ALA A 4 4.53 -1.15 18.43
CA ALA A 4 4.57 0.31 18.48
C ALA A 4 4.26 0.85 19.88
N LEU A 5 3.32 0.21 20.60
CA LEU A 5 3.02 0.55 22.00
C LEU A 5 4.24 0.33 22.91
N ILE A 6 4.92 -0.81 22.77
CA ILE A 6 6.14 -1.14 23.50
C ILE A 6 7.26 -0.13 23.18
N ALA A 7 7.33 0.32 21.93
CA ALA A 7 8.24 1.38 21.51
C ALA A 7 7.83 2.81 21.96
N GLY A 8 6.71 2.95 22.68
CA GLY A 8 6.22 4.25 23.16
C GLY A 8 5.58 5.14 22.08
N LEU A 9 5.18 4.56 20.94
CA LEU A 9 4.58 5.29 19.83
C LEU A 9 3.05 5.24 19.88
N ASN A 10 2.42 6.40 19.67
CA ASN A 10 0.98 6.47 19.46
C ASN A 10 0.63 6.12 18.00
N VAL A 11 0.01 4.96 17.77
CA VAL A 11 -0.37 4.51 16.43
C VAL A 11 -1.71 5.16 16.03
N LEU A 12 -1.65 6.19 15.19
CA LEU A 12 -2.85 6.86 14.68
C LEU A 12 -3.63 6.00 13.68
N ARG A 13 -2.92 5.26 12.83
CA ARG A 13 -3.50 4.40 11.80
C ARG A 13 -2.48 3.37 11.33
N ILE A 14 -2.95 2.16 11.04
CA ILE A 14 -2.22 1.18 10.24
C ILE A 14 -2.77 1.24 8.82
N ILE A 15 -1.89 1.31 7.83
CA ILE A 15 -2.24 1.32 6.42
C ILE A 15 -1.49 0.20 5.70
N ASN A 16 -2.06 -0.31 4.63
CA ASN A 16 -1.40 -1.28 3.77
C ASN A 16 -0.24 -0.62 3.03
N GLU A 17 0.86 -1.34 2.83
CA GLU A 17 2.02 -0.91 2.06
C GLU A 17 1.67 -0.43 0.64
N PRO A 18 0.86 -1.14 -0.17
CA PRO A 18 0.49 -0.65 -1.50
C PRO A 18 -0.28 0.68 -1.44
N THR A 19 -1.14 0.87 -0.44
CA THR A 19 -1.83 2.16 -0.24
C THR A 19 -0.85 3.26 0.16
N ALA A 20 0.12 2.97 1.03
CA ALA A 20 1.15 3.91 1.44
C ALA A 20 2.01 4.35 0.24
N ALA A 21 2.42 3.41 -0.61
CA ALA A 21 3.15 3.69 -1.83
C ALA A 21 2.33 4.56 -2.81
N ALA A 22 1.05 4.25 -3.03
CA ALA A 22 0.19 5.06 -3.90
C ALA A 22 0.05 6.51 -3.42
N ILE A 23 -0.05 6.72 -2.09
CA ILE A 23 -0.06 8.06 -1.48
C ILE A 23 1.30 8.75 -1.66
N ALA A 24 2.41 8.04 -1.45
CA ALA A 24 3.76 8.60 -1.58
C ALA A 24 4.05 9.14 -3.00
N TYR A 25 3.54 8.48 -4.03
CA TYR A 25 3.64 8.94 -5.43
C TYR A 25 2.66 10.09 -5.77
N GLY A 26 1.77 10.44 -4.84
CA GLY A 26 0.75 11.48 -5.01
C GLY A 26 -0.34 11.08 -6.00
N LEU A 27 -0.65 9.78 -6.10
CA LEU A 27 -1.65 9.27 -7.04
C LEU A 27 -3.08 9.68 -6.63
N ASP A 28 -3.31 9.96 -5.35
CA ASP A 28 -4.53 10.63 -4.86
C ASP A 28 -4.78 11.99 -5.54
N LYS A 29 -3.72 12.73 -5.85
CA LYS A 29 -3.81 14.11 -6.38
C LYS A 29 -3.63 14.21 -7.88
N LYS A 30 -2.98 13.22 -8.50
CA LYS A 30 -2.64 13.22 -9.93
C LYS A 30 -3.62 12.43 -10.79
N ALA A 31 -4.37 11.49 -10.21
CA ALA A 31 -5.35 10.72 -10.97
C ALA A 31 -6.51 11.62 -11.40
N THR A 32 -6.67 11.85 -12.70
CA THR A 32 -7.86 12.46 -13.29
C THR A 32 -8.82 11.35 -13.69
N GLY A 33 -9.74 10.97 -12.80
CA GLY A 33 -10.66 9.84 -12.97
C GLY A 33 -10.11 8.53 -12.43
N GLU A 34 -10.86 7.44 -12.64
CA GLU A 34 -10.49 6.10 -12.20
C GLU A 34 -9.14 5.68 -12.83
N CYS A 35 -8.18 5.33 -11.99
CA CYS A 35 -6.85 4.90 -12.40
C CYS A 35 -6.52 3.53 -11.82
N ARG A 36 -5.97 2.64 -12.65
CA ARG A 36 -5.46 1.35 -12.19
C ARG A 36 -3.95 1.42 -12.04
N VAL A 37 -3.46 0.98 -10.89
CA VAL A 37 -2.05 1.06 -10.51
C VAL A 37 -1.60 -0.33 -10.10
N LEU A 38 -0.54 -0.83 -10.75
CA LEU A 38 0.15 -2.04 -10.33
C LEU A 38 1.33 -1.63 -9.45
N ILE A 39 1.37 -2.16 -8.23
CA ILE A 39 2.48 -1.99 -7.30
C ILE A 39 3.27 -3.28 -7.30
N PHE A 40 4.57 -3.13 -7.46
CA PHE A 40 5.55 -4.20 -7.47
C PHE A 40 6.52 -3.95 -6.31
N ASP A 41 6.38 -4.74 -5.25
CA ASP A 41 7.23 -4.68 -4.07
C ASP A 41 8.17 -5.89 -4.07
N LEU A 42 9.47 -5.64 -4.22
CA LEU A 42 10.51 -6.66 -4.18
C LEU A 42 11.42 -6.35 -3.00
N GLY A 43 11.10 -6.96 -1.86
CA GLY A 43 11.85 -6.85 -0.63
C GLY A 43 13.05 -7.82 -0.59
N GLY A 44 13.73 -7.83 0.55
CA GLY A 44 14.88 -8.72 0.78
C GLY A 44 14.53 -10.18 1.07
N GLY A 45 13.25 -10.51 1.23
CA GLY A 45 12.79 -11.88 1.52
C GLY A 45 11.31 -12.13 1.17
N THR A 46 10.59 -11.10 0.73
CA THR A 46 9.24 -11.21 0.20
C THR A 46 9.14 -10.45 -1.10
N PHE A 47 8.23 -10.91 -1.95
CA PHE A 47 7.86 -10.28 -3.19
C PHE A 47 6.36 -10.20 -3.24
N ASP A 48 5.80 -9.00 -3.33
CA ASP A 48 4.37 -8.76 -3.33
C ASP A 48 4.00 -7.87 -4.50
N VAL A 49 2.93 -8.24 -5.21
CA VAL A 49 2.37 -7.50 -6.33
C VAL A 49 0.91 -7.23 -6.03
N SER A 50 0.54 -5.96 -5.99
CA SER A 50 -0.83 -5.52 -5.74
C SER A 50 -1.38 -4.72 -6.91
N LEU A 51 -2.60 -5.03 -7.34
CA LEU A 51 -3.36 -4.19 -8.26
C LEU A 51 -4.33 -3.32 -7.46
N LEU A 52 -4.21 -2.01 -7.62
CA LEU A 52 -5.08 -1.00 -7.02
C LEU A 52 -5.97 -0.36 -8.07
N SER A 53 -7.22 -0.13 -7.71
CA SER A 53 -8.07 0.88 -8.35
C SER A 53 -8.09 2.13 -7.47
N ILE A 54 -7.84 3.29 -8.07
CA ILE A 54 -7.86 4.59 -7.40
C ILE A 54 -8.99 5.40 -8.00
N ASP A 55 -9.98 5.69 -7.18
CA ASP A 55 -11.06 6.64 -7.48
C ASP A 55 -11.06 7.69 -6.37
N THR A 56 -10.34 8.79 -6.57
CA THR A 56 -9.99 9.75 -5.52
C THR A 56 -11.20 10.16 -4.68
N PRO A 57 -11.17 10.01 -3.35
CA PRO A 57 -10.03 9.65 -2.48
C PRO A 57 -9.95 8.17 -2.07
N ILE A 58 -10.69 7.29 -2.74
CA ILE A 58 -10.83 5.87 -2.42
C ILE A 58 -9.71 5.08 -3.09
N PHE A 59 -9.06 4.23 -2.29
CA PHE A 59 -8.07 3.26 -2.75
C PHE A 59 -8.62 1.86 -2.52
N GLU A 60 -8.84 1.12 -3.58
CA GLU A 60 -9.34 -0.25 -3.53
C GLU A 60 -8.25 -1.22 -3.99
N VAL A 61 -7.89 -2.18 -3.14
CA VAL A 61 -7.00 -3.29 -3.51
C VAL A 61 -7.84 -4.34 -4.23
N MET A 62 -7.64 -4.47 -5.54
CA MET A 62 -8.38 -5.42 -6.36
C MET A 62 -7.81 -6.84 -6.25
N ALA A 63 -6.49 -6.94 -6.21
CA ALA A 63 -5.79 -8.21 -6.09
C ALA A 63 -4.43 -8.01 -5.43
N THR A 64 -3.95 -9.02 -4.72
CA THR A 64 -2.57 -9.09 -4.23
C THR A 64 -2.08 -10.53 -4.36
N VAL A 65 -0.90 -10.69 -4.94
CA VAL A 65 -0.19 -11.97 -5.13
C VAL A 65 1.25 -11.75 -4.74
N GLY A 66 1.88 -12.73 -4.13
CA GLY A 66 3.28 -12.64 -3.75
C GLY A 66 3.91 -13.98 -3.43
N ASP A 67 5.23 -13.96 -3.31
CA ASP A 67 6.03 -15.04 -2.74
C ASP A 67 6.67 -14.56 -1.44
N THR A 68 6.49 -15.35 -0.38
CA THR A 68 6.97 -15.03 0.97
C THR A 68 8.33 -15.65 1.29
N HIS A 69 8.95 -16.37 0.33
CA HIS A 69 10.19 -17.12 0.52
C HIS A 69 11.18 -16.97 -0.64
N LEU A 70 11.56 -15.72 -0.96
CA LEU A 70 12.57 -15.41 -1.98
C LEU A 70 14.01 -15.40 -1.44
#